data_AF-A0AAD7C2M6-F1
#
_entry.id   AF-A0AAD7C2M6-F1
#
_cell.length_a   1.000
_cell.length_b   1.000
_cell.length_c   1.000
_cell.angle_alpha   90.00
_cell.angle_beta   90.00
_cell.angle_gamma   90.00
#
_symmetry.space_group_name_H-M   'P 1'
#
loop_
_entity.id
_entity.type
_entity.pdbx_description
1 polymer ?
#
loop_
_entity_poly.entity_id
_entity_poly.type
_entity_poly.pdbx_seq_one_letter_code
_entity_poly.pdbx_strand_id
1 'polypeptide(L)'
;MFSLTPFYLLVSATLINAAPVLVSRDVLDAASLLKNGQDAQNLNAQFQNLTTADACTAGQVACINGDLANCVNTKWQTQGCPSSLSCFAVPLVSQPGTNVTCTSEKNALSTIQSTGASNQIAVASDSSDDDTCDPDTDDNGDDDTCDS
;
A
#
# COMPACT_ATOMS: atom_id res chain seq x y z
N MET A 1 53.97 -40.49 24.23
CA MET A 1 54.62 -39.84 23.07
C MET A 1 53.73 -38.67 22.65
N PHE A 2 54.08 -37.45 23.05
CA PHE A 2 53.34 -36.23 22.68
C PHE A 2 54.03 -35.61 21.45
N SER A 3 53.33 -35.59 20.32
CA SER A 3 53.82 -35.01 19.07
C SER A 3 53.39 -33.54 19.01
N LEU A 4 54.37 -32.63 19.01
CA LEU A 4 54.17 -31.19 18.82
C LEU A 4 54.15 -30.89 17.32
N THR A 5 53.00 -30.48 16.78
CA THR A 5 52.89 -29.94 15.42
C THR A 5 53.03 -28.41 15.43
N PRO A 6 53.86 -27.80 14.56
CA PRO A 6 54.04 -26.36 14.52
C PRO A 6 52.84 -25.67 13.86
N PHE A 7 52.27 -24.67 14.54
CA PHE A 7 51.28 -23.77 13.97
C PHE A 7 51.97 -22.84 12.97
N TYR A 8 51.76 -23.09 11.67
CA TYR A 8 52.16 -22.19 10.59
C TYR A 8 51.09 -21.10 10.44
N LEU A 9 51.38 -19.87 10.88
CA LEU A 9 50.56 -18.70 10.62
C LEU A 9 50.86 -18.16 9.22
N LEU A 10 50.01 -18.47 8.25
CA LEU A 10 50.02 -17.83 6.93
C LEU A 10 49.27 -16.49 7.02
N VAL A 11 50.02 -15.39 7.00
CA VAL A 11 49.47 -14.03 6.91
C VAL A 11 49.23 -13.72 5.42
N SER A 12 48.04 -14.01 4.92
CA SER A 12 47.62 -13.62 3.58
C SER A 12 47.13 -12.16 3.60
N ALA A 13 47.88 -11.26 2.96
CA ALA A 13 47.50 -9.88 2.73
C ALA A 13 46.45 -9.80 1.61
N THR A 14 45.18 -9.63 1.96
CA THR A 14 44.10 -9.39 0.99
C THR A 14 44.02 -7.90 0.66
N LEU A 15 44.23 -7.55 -0.61
CA LEU A 15 43.95 -6.21 -1.13
C LEU A 15 42.43 -6.04 -1.23
N ILE A 16 41.86 -5.19 -0.37
CA ILE A 16 40.44 -4.83 -0.42
C ILE A 16 40.29 -3.75 -1.49
N ASN A 17 39.86 -4.13 -2.69
CA ASN A 17 39.41 -3.18 -3.70
C ASN A 17 38.05 -2.60 -3.27
N ALA A 18 38.04 -1.43 -2.64
CA ALA A 18 36.83 -0.68 -2.34
C ALA A 18 36.34 0.05 -3.62
N ALA A 19 35.50 -0.61 -4.42
CA ALA A 19 34.73 0.08 -5.45
C ALA A 19 33.54 0.80 -4.78
N PRO A 20 33.23 2.06 -5.15
CA PRO A 20 32.02 2.72 -4.65
C PRO A 20 30.79 1.99 -5.21
N VAL A 21 30.04 1.32 -4.34
CA VAL A 21 28.70 0.82 -4.68
C VAL A 21 27.78 2.02 -4.71
N LEU A 22 27.38 2.45 -5.91
CA LEU A 22 26.25 3.34 -6.06
C LEU A 22 25.00 2.55 -5.64
N VAL A 23 24.64 2.64 -4.36
CA VAL A 23 23.31 2.26 -3.89
C VAL A 23 22.35 3.30 -4.42
N SER A 24 21.64 2.97 -5.50
CA SER A 24 20.43 3.69 -5.88
C SER A 24 19.52 3.69 -4.67
N ARG A 25 19.29 4.86 -4.07
CA ARG A 25 18.15 5.02 -3.16
C ARG A 25 16.94 4.90 -4.08
N ASP A 26 16.21 3.81 -3.97
CA ASP A 26 14.89 3.66 -4.58
C ASP A 26 13.96 4.66 -3.90
N VAL A 27 14.07 5.93 -4.28
CA VAL A 27 12.99 6.88 -4.12
C VAL A 27 11.88 6.30 -4.99
N LEU A 28 10.83 5.83 -4.33
CA LEU A 28 9.67 5.27 -5.00
C LEU A 28 9.20 6.26 -6.08
N ASP A 29 9.09 5.81 -7.32
CA ASP A 29 8.69 6.70 -8.42
C ASP A 29 7.23 7.16 -8.27
N ALA A 30 6.88 8.22 -9.00
CA ALA A 30 5.54 8.82 -8.90
C ALA A 30 4.43 7.82 -9.26
N ALA A 31 4.68 6.92 -10.22
CA ALA A 31 3.72 5.91 -10.63
C ALA A 31 3.47 4.87 -9.51
N SER A 32 4.54 4.46 -8.83
CA SER A 32 4.49 3.53 -7.71
C SER A 32 3.84 4.16 -6.48
N LEU A 33 4.10 5.44 -6.21
CA LEU A 33 3.37 6.20 -5.18
C LEU A 33 1.87 6.23 -5.49
N LEU A 34 1.51 6.63 -6.71
CA LEU A 34 0.11 6.68 -7.17
C LEU A 34 -0.58 5.31 -7.01
N LYS A 35 0.11 4.24 -7.43
CA LYS A 35 -0.37 2.86 -7.27
C LYS A 35 -0.63 2.50 -5.82
N ASN A 36 0.27 2.88 -4.90
CA ASN A 36 0.06 2.65 -3.47
C ASN A 36 -1.16 3.40 -2.94
N GLY A 37 -1.41 4.63 -3.41
CA GLY A 37 -2.59 5.41 -3.05
C GLY A 37 -3.89 4.74 -3.50
N GLN A 38 -3.94 4.30 -4.75
CA GLN A 38 -5.07 3.58 -5.33
C GLN A 38 -5.32 2.24 -4.62
N ASP A 39 -4.26 1.49 -4.31
CA ASP A 39 -4.36 0.23 -3.57
C ASP A 39 -4.90 0.44 -2.16
N ALA A 40 -4.48 1.52 -1.48
CA ALA A 40 -5.04 1.89 -0.18
C ALA A 40 -6.54 2.20 -0.28
N GLN A 41 -6.97 2.92 -1.32
CA GLN A 41 -8.39 3.20 -1.57
C GLN A 41 -9.20 1.93 -1.79
N ASN A 42 -8.69 1.03 -2.62
CA ASN A 42 -9.33 -0.25 -2.90
C ASN A 42 -9.44 -1.13 -1.65
N LEU A 43 -8.39 -1.18 -0.82
CA LEU A 43 -8.42 -1.91 0.46
C LEU A 43 -9.46 -1.33 1.42
N ASN A 44 -9.51 0.00 1.57
CA ASN A 44 -10.52 0.63 2.42
C ASN A 44 -11.95 0.39 1.91
N ALA A 45 -12.16 0.28 0.59
CA ALA A 45 -13.45 -0.10 0.03
C ALA A 45 -13.81 -1.56 0.36
N GLN A 46 -12.85 -2.48 0.25
CA GLN A 46 -13.04 -3.89 0.60
C GLN A 46 -13.39 -4.06 2.09
N PHE A 47 -12.73 -3.31 2.97
CA PHE A 47 -12.95 -3.35 4.42
C PHE A 47 -14.38 -2.96 4.83
N GLN A 48 -15.09 -2.15 4.04
CA GLN A 48 -16.49 -1.79 4.34
C GLN A 48 -17.44 -2.98 4.28
N ASN A 49 -17.10 -4.00 3.50
CA ASN A 49 -17.91 -5.21 3.33
C ASN A 49 -17.44 -6.37 4.24
N LEU A 50 -16.34 -6.18 4.96
CA LEU A 50 -15.72 -7.22 5.79
C LEU A 50 -16.31 -7.23 7.19
N THR A 51 -16.62 -8.42 7.69
CA THR A 51 -17.15 -8.65 9.03
C THR A 51 -16.28 -9.66 9.78
N THR A 52 -16.44 -9.73 11.10
CA THR A 52 -15.73 -10.71 11.94
C THR A 52 -16.15 -12.16 11.69
N ALA A 53 -17.28 -12.38 11.01
CA ALA A 53 -17.78 -13.70 10.65
C ALA A 53 -17.09 -14.28 9.40
N ASP A 54 -16.49 -13.43 8.57
CA ASP A 54 -15.81 -13.84 7.35
C ASP A 54 -14.55 -14.65 7.65
N ALA A 55 -14.29 -15.66 6.82
CA ALA A 55 -13.05 -16.41 6.89
C ALA A 55 -11.89 -15.57 6.35
N CYS A 56 -10.70 -15.78 6.90
CA CYS A 56 -9.49 -15.07 6.50
C CYS A 56 -8.29 -16.00 6.42
N THR A 57 -7.22 -15.53 5.79
CA THR A 57 -5.93 -16.22 5.73
C THR A 57 -5.02 -15.70 6.83
N ALA A 58 -4.41 -16.60 7.60
CA ALA A 58 -3.49 -16.25 8.69
C ALA A 58 -2.45 -15.21 8.25
N GLY A 59 -2.28 -14.18 9.07
CA GLY A 59 -1.36 -13.07 8.79
C GLY A 59 -1.95 -11.92 7.97
N GLN A 60 -3.17 -12.05 7.44
CA GLN A 60 -3.88 -10.90 6.87
C GLN A 60 -4.21 -9.87 7.95
N VAL A 61 -4.16 -8.60 7.57
CA VAL A 61 -4.56 -7.46 8.39
C VAL A 61 -5.63 -6.67 7.64
N ALA A 62 -6.68 -6.26 8.35
CA ALA A 62 -7.80 -5.54 7.78
C ALA A 62 -8.36 -4.51 8.77
N CYS A 63 -9.29 -3.69 8.30
CA CYS A 63 -10.13 -2.87 9.15
C CYS A 63 -11.53 -3.46 9.17
N ILE A 64 -12.10 -3.67 10.35
CA ILE A 64 -13.49 -4.15 10.51
C ILE A 64 -14.19 -3.21 11.47
N ASN A 65 -15.23 -2.52 11.00
CA ASN A 65 -15.95 -1.49 11.77
C ASN A 65 -15.04 -0.41 12.38
N GLY A 66 -13.92 -0.10 11.72
CA GLY A 66 -12.94 0.87 12.20
C GLY A 66 -11.91 0.33 13.20
N ASP A 67 -11.99 -0.95 13.59
CA ASP A 67 -11.01 -1.61 14.44
C ASP A 67 -9.94 -2.30 13.60
N LEU A 68 -8.72 -2.39 14.16
CA LEU A 68 -7.63 -3.14 13.54
C LEU A 68 -7.89 -4.64 13.72
N ALA A 69 -8.04 -5.36 12.61
CA ALA A 69 -8.29 -6.80 12.60
C ALA A 69 -7.06 -7.56 12.11
N ASN A 70 -6.62 -8.55 12.89
CA ASN A 70 -5.57 -9.48 12.49
C ASN A 70 -6.18 -10.87 12.31
N CYS A 71 -5.86 -11.54 11.21
CA CYS A 71 -6.29 -12.91 10.99
C CYS A 71 -5.37 -13.88 11.75
N VAL A 72 -5.94 -14.59 12.74
CA VAL A 72 -5.25 -15.65 13.46
C VAL A 72 -5.90 -16.98 13.08
N ASN A 73 -5.11 -17.86 12.46
CA ASN A 73 -5.59 -19.06 11.78
C ASN A 73 -6.56 -18.73 10.64
N THR A 74 -7.88 -18.81 10.89
CA THR A 74 -8.93 -18.53 9.90
C THR A 74 -10.00 -17.58 10.43
N LYS A 75 -9.71 -16.86 11.53
CA LYS A 75 -10.66 -15.97 12.21
C LYS A 75 -10.05 -14.61 12.45
N TRP A 76 -10.86 -13.58 12.25
CA TRP A 76 -10.51 -12.21 12.60
C TRP A 76 -10.48 -12.01 14.12
N GLN A 77 -9.38 -11.44 14.60
CA GLN A 77 -9.23 -10.92 15.95
C GLN A 77 -9.15 -9.40 15.86
N THR A 78 -10.15 -8.70 16.37
CA THR A 78 -10.21 -7.24 16.32
C THR A 78 -9.62 -6.62 17.59
N GLN A 79 -8.93 -5.50 17.40
CA GLN A 79 -8.42 -4.64 18.44
C GLN A 79 -8.82 -3.20 18.13
N GLY A 80 -9.51 -2.57 19.08
CA GLY A 80 -9.90 -1.18 18.95
C GLY A 80 -8.68 -0.26 18.82
N CYS A 81 -8.78 0.73 17.94
CA CYS A 81 -7.77 1.77 17.82
C CYS A 81 -7.77 2.69 19.05
N PRO A 82 -6.61 3.17 19.52
CA PRO A 82 -6.55 4.08 20.65
C PRO A 82 -7.18 5.45 20.30
N SER A 83 -7.78 6.09 21.31
CA SER A 83 -8.31 7.45 21.22
C SER A 83 -9.40 7.62 20.14
N SER A 84 -9.41 8.74 19.42
CA SER A 84 -10.32 9.06 18.30
C SER A 84 -9.77 8.60 16.94
N LEU A 85 -8.92 7.57 16.94
CA LEU A 85 -8.36 7.00 15.70
C LEU A 85 -9.26 5.87 15.21
N SER A 86 -9.16 5.59 13.92
CA SER A 86 -9.79 4.44 13.30
C SER A 86 -8.81 3.74 12.38
N CYS A 87 -9.08 2.48 12.07
CA CYS A 87 -8.25 1.68 11.20
C CYS A 87 -8.48 2.10 9.74
N PHE A 88 -7.39 2.38 9.03
CA PHE A 88 -7.39 2.61 7.59
C PHE A 88 -6.19 1.92 6.93
N ALA A 89 -6.37 1.50 5.68
CA ALA A 89 -5.25 1.29 4.78
C ALA A 89 -4.69 2.65 4.32
N VAL A 90 -3.38 2.82 4.40
CA VAL A 90 -2.64 4.01 3.95
C VAL A 90 -1.49 3.59 3.02
N PRO A 91 -1.09 4.44 2.06
CA PRO A 91 0.02 4.11 1.16
C PRO A 91 1.36 4.09 1.90
N LEU A 92 2.26 3.19 1.48
CA LEU A 92 3.66 3.28 1.86
C LEU A 92 4.36 4.31 0.95
N VAL A 93 5.14 5.22 1.53
CA VAL A 93 5.79 6.32 0.78
C VAL A 93 7.27 6.09 0.51
N SER A 94 7.85 5.06 1.12
CA SER A 94 9.27 4.71 0.99
C SER A 94 9.50 3.36 0.31
N GLN A 95 8.44 2.62 -0.01
CA GLN A 95 8.49 1.31 -0.64
C GLN A 95 7.12 0.99 -1.29
N PRO A 96 7.05 0.05 -2.25
CA PRO A 96 5.78 -0.40 -2.81
C PRO A 96 4.83 -0.99 -1.75
N GLY A 97 3.54 -0.78 -1.95
CA GLY A 97 2.46 -1.35 -1.15
C GLY A 97 1.75 -0.39 -0.20
N THR A 98 1.01 -0.96 0.73
CA THR A 98 0.15 -0.26 1.69
C THR A 98 0.42 -0.75 3.11
N ASN A 99 -0.02 0.02 4.10
CA ASN A 99 -0.01 -0.37 5.50
C ASN A 99 -1.41 -0.19 6.10
N VAL A 100 -1.85 -1.12 6.93
CA VAL A 100 -3.13 -1.04 7.64
C VAL A 100 -2.84 -0.64 9.08
N THR A 101 -3.32 0.54 9.49
CA THR A 101 -2.95 1.12 10.79
C THR A 101 -4.06 1.97 11.37
N CYS A 102 -4.04 2.14 12.69
CA CYS A 102 -4.82 3.14 13.38
C CYS A 102 -4.28 4.54 13.08
N THR A 103 -5.11 5.40 12.51
CA THR A 103 -4.80 6.81 12.25
C THR A 103 -6.08 7.64 12.25
N SER A 104 -5.97 8.95 12.08
CA SER A 104 -7.15 9.80 11.88
C SER A 104 -7.60 9.74 10.43
N GLU A 105 -8.89 9.91 10.18
CA GLU A 105 -9.46 10.01 8.84
C GLU A 105 -8.75 11.08 8.00
N LYS A 106 -8.50 12.25 8.60
CA LYS A 106 -7.76 13.35 7.98
C LYS A 106 -6.35 12.93 7.54
N ASN A 107 -5.63 12.18 8.37
CA ASN A 107 -4.28 11.73 8.05
C ASN A 107 -4.29 10.64 6.96
N ALA A 108 -5.21 9.67 7.03
CA ALA A 108 -5.38 8.67 5.98
C ALA A 108 -5.66 9.34 4.63
N LEU A 109 -6.63 10.27 4.59
CA LEU A 109 -6.98 11.00 3.40
C LEU A 109 -5.81 11.85 2.86
N SER A 110 -5.12 12.59 3.74
CA SER A 110 -3.99 13.44 3.35
C SER A 110 -2.83 12.62 2.78
N THR A 111 -2.56 11.43 3.33
CA THR A 111 -1.47 10.57 2.84
C THR A 111 -1.83 9.91 1.51
N ILE A 112 -3.09 9.49 1.32
CA ILE A 112 -3.60 9.02 0.04
C ILE A 112 -3.46 10.11 -1.03
N GLN A 113 -3.95 11.33 -0.77
CA GLN A 113 -3.84 12.45 -1.70
C GLN A 113 -2.40 12.79 -2.08
N SER A 114 -1.45 12.70 -1.13
CA SER A 114 -0.04 13.03 -1.40
C SER A 114 0.62 12.11 -2.42
N THR A 115 0.01 10.97 -2.74
CA THR A 115 0.48 10.07 -3.79
C THR A 115 0.05 10.47 -5.20
N GLY A 116 -0.86 11.44 -5.33
CA GLY A 116 -1.55 11.78 -6.58
C GLY A 116 -2.85 11.02 -6.80
N ALA A 117 -3.24 10.12 -5.90
CA ALA A 117 -4.55 9.46 -5.94
C ALA A 117 -5.71 10.43 -5.60
N SER A 118 -6.94 10.04 -5.93
CA SER A 118 -8.13 10.86 -5.72
C SER A 118 -8.33 11.24 -4.24
N ASN A 119 -9.01 12.36 -4.00
CA ASN A 119 -9.36 12.85 -2.67
C ASN A 119 -10.50 12.04 -2.03
N GLN A 120 -10.29 10.74 -1.82
CA GLN A 120 -11.25 9.81 -1.19
C GLN A 120 -10.48 8.75 -0.40
N ILE A 121 -11.04 8.27 0.72
CA ILE A 121 -10.43 7.17 1.50
C ILE A 121 -10.67 5.82 0.85
N ALA A 122 -11.86 5.64 0.28
CA ALA A 122 -12.26 4.45 -0.43
C ALA A 122 -12.87 4.90 -1.76
N VAL A 123 -12.51 4.21 -2.84
CA VAL A 123 -13.25 4.32 -4.10
C VAL A 123 -14.21 3.13 -4.12
N ALA A 124 -15.51 3.40 -4.18
CA ALA A 124 -16.43 2.34 -4.57
C ALA A 124 -15.92 1.79 -5.90
N SER A 125 -15.88 0.47 -6.04
CA SER A 125 -15.53 -0.16 -7.31
C SER A 125 -16.64 0.12 -8.30
N ASP A 126 -16.67 1.36 -8.80
CA ASP A 126 -17.29 1.63 -10.08
C ASP A 126 -16.21 1.24 -11.09
N SER A 127 -16.37 0.03 -11.62
CA SER A 127 -15.76 -0.34 -12.89
C SER A 127 -16.01 0.83 -13.84
N SER A 128 -14.96 1.57 -14.16
CA SER A 128 -15.02 2.63 -15.15
C SER A 128 -15.37 1.96 -16.48
N ASP A 129 -16.63 2.12 -16.89
CA ASP A 129 -17.10 2.02 -18.26
C ASP A 129 -18.52 2.62 -18.26
N ASP A 130 -18.62 3.94 -18.31
CA ASP A 130 -19.57 4.49 -19.27
C ASP A 130 -19.01 5.75 -19.91
N ASP A 131 -19.01 5.67 -21.21
CA ASP A 131 -18.61 6.63 -22.21
C ASP A 131 -19.66 7.73 -22.19
N THR A 132 -19.33 8.97 -21.81
CA THR A 132 -20.30 10.06 -22.02
C THR A 132 -19.62 11.41 -22.19
N CYS A 133 -19.52 11.78 -23.46
CA CYS A 133 -19.36 13.10 -24.06
C CYS A 133 -18.27 14.00 -23.46
N ASP A 134 -17.09 13.92 -24.09
CA ASP A 134 -16.15 15.04 -24.23
C ASP A 134 -16.65 15.96 -25.36
N PRO A 135 -17.15 17.18 -25.09
CA PRO A 135 -17.48 18.13 -26.13
C PRO A 135 -16.38 19.20 -26.24
N ASP A 136 -15.15 18.83 -26.57
CA ASP A 136 -14.19 19.78 -27.15
C ASP A 136 -13.73 19.27 -28.53
N THR A 137 -14.63 19.35 -29.50
CA THR A 137 -14.22 19.62 -30.88
C THR A 137 -15.25 20.51 -31.55
N ASP A 138 -14.80 21.71 -31.92
CA ASP A 138 -15.51 22.59 -32.84
C ASP A 138 -15.76 21.85 -34.17
N ASP A 139 -16.96 21.32 -34.38
CA ASP A 139 -17.47 21.15 -35.74
C ASP A 139 -18.99 21.32 -35.80
N ASN A 140 -19.40 21.77 -36.97
CA ASN A 140 -20.69 22.33 -37.32
C ASN A 140 -21.85 21.40 -36.97
N GLY A 141 -22.94 22.03 -36.52
CA GLY A 141 -24.09 21.34 -35.95
C GLY A 141 -24.57 20.14 -36.76
N ASP A 142 -24.78 19.06 -36.04
CA ASP A 142 -25.88 18.14 -36.21
C ASP A 142 -26.21 17.63 -34.80
N ASP A 143 -27.51 17.55 -34.52
CA ASP A 143 -28.02 17.01 -33.27
C ASP A 143 -27.67 15.53 -33.15
N ASP A 144 -27.33 15.07 -31.94
CA ASP A 144 -27.77 13.77 -31.46
C ASP A 144 -27.66 13.68 -29.92
N THR A 145 -28.78 13.26 -29.36
CA THR A 145 -29.21 13.08 -27.96
C THR A 145 -28.28 12.30 -27.03
N CYS A 146 -28.05 12.83 -25.82
CA CYS A 146 -27.76 12.01 -24.64
C CYS A 146 -29.10 11.58 -23.99
N ASP A 147 -29.57 10.36 -24.28
CA ASP A 147 -30.68 9.74 -23.57
C ASP A 147 -30.16 8.98 -22.34
N SER A 148 -30.92 9.00 -21.26
CA SER A 148 -30.53 8.67 -19.88
C SER A 148 -30.46 7.17 -19.56
#